data_AF-A0A8B6GXF1-F1
#
_entry.id   AF-A0A8B6GXF1-F1
#
_cell.length_a   1.000
_cell.length_b   1.000
_cell.length_c   1.000
_cell.angle_alpha   90.00
_cell.angle_beta   90.00
_cell.angle_gamma   90.00
#
_symmetry.space_group_name_H-M   'P 1'
#
loop_
_entity.id
_entity.type
_entity.pdbx_description
1 polymer ?
#
loop_
_entity_poly.entity_id
_entity_poly.type
_entity_poly.pdbx_seq_one_letter_code
_entity_poly.pdbx_strand_id
1 'polypeptide(L)'
;FAQCYLKLSEADKAIDVLQKYCIDLKKSGGTDTQHKHQVQVLLAKAYLVKGEKDMAIVLLQGILRQDKTFVDALVEYAPLLYPLGPAQSEEAMTILLTLLANDKDNSYIREKFTWAVQQPDGLKILKSVAGKAWSDIASLVFMATSVRECGGVDEAVSIMEHAYDLKKSDPHTLLTYVHMLELIGKQDIGIQLIKKYLEDFPDMAIGNFTCRNLHNFTKFLSTEKFSAALNKELVVESTTQQEDTFTFNPDQLYLLALLHTLVKILFVKGYLSVLPVITDILDPISVNKDLHLTNIRNEAAYFTCISKVMKTKHNLQFDLEKEKFIYLVGDSHCITSAWQHIKFKEETVTIHPVLSTGTKIWHLREESQFYPKINFYNAIKVIPDNAAVMLCFGEIDCREALLLCVEKAKYDSIEEAIDKVIDIYIEVIKDLYKKYNWNIYIHPVMPVLDITRSLVMQFNLRLKHRIKKESTMRWLQFVDELLYTNEDNSLVLKDCYKFDGTHVHPRYTALLETSLRTCTDL
;
A
#
# COMPACT_ATOMS: atom_id res chain seq x y z
N PHE A 1 20.09 13.31 -24.82
CA PHE A 1 20.37 14.57 -24.10
C PHE A 1 19.11 15.35 -23.74
N ALA A 2 18.29 15.82 -24.69
CA ALA A 2 17.09 16.61 -24.38
C ALA A 2 16.14 15.97 -23.35
N GLN A 3 15.86 14.66 -23.48
CA GLN A 3 15.07 13.91 -22.50
C GLN A 3 15.70 13.91 -21.09
N CYS A 4 17.03 13.91 -20.98
CA CYS A 4 17.71 14.02 -19.69
C CYS A 4 17.55 15.41 -19.10
N TYR A 5 17.70 16.46 -19.91
CA TYR A 5 17.46 17.84 -19.47
C TYR A 5 16.03 18.06 -18.99
N LEU A 6 15.03 17.48 -19.67
CA LEU A 6 13.64 17.50 -19.21
C LEU A 6 13.47 16.84 -17.83
N LYS A 7 14.10 15.68 -17.61
CA LYS A 7 14.06 15.01 -16.30
C LYS A 7 14.73 15.81 -15.19
N LEU A 8 15.72 16.63 -15.52
CA LEU A 8 16.41 17.54 -14.59
C LEU A 8 15.72 18.91 -14.48
N SER A 9 14.54 19.08 -15.11
CA SER A 9 13.83 20.37 -15.19
C SER A 9 14.65 21.51 -15.82
N GLU A 10 15.68 21.19 -16.62
CA GLU A 10 16.52 22.16 -17.34
C GLU A 10 15.90 22.51 -18.71
N ALA A 11 14.76 23.20 -18.68
CA ALA A 11 13.95 23.45 -19.87
C ALA A 11 14.68 24.17 -21.01
N ASP A 12 15.44 25.22 -20.71
CA ASP A 12 16.14 25.99 -21.75
C ASP A 12 17.17 25.14 -22.50
N LYS A 13 17.95 24.31 -21.80
CA LYS A 13 18.89 23.39 -22.43
C LYS A 13 18.18 22.33 -23.28
N ALA A 14 17.03 21.84 -22.83
CA ALA A 14 16.22 20.90 -23.60
C ALA A 14 15.72 21.56 -24.90
N ILE A 15 15.18 22.78 -24.82
CA ILE A 15 14.69 23.56 -25.97
C ILE A 15 15.83 23.79 -26.96
N ASP A 16 16.99 24.26 -26.51
CA ASP A 16 18.14 24.54 -27.37
C ASP A 16 18.59 23.30 -28.14
N VAL A 17 18.68 22.15 -27.47
CA VAL A 17 19.06 20.89 -28.11
C VAL A 17 18.01 20.43 -29.12
N LEU A 18 16.73 20.52 -28.78
CA LEU A 18 15.64 20.10 -29.66
C LEU A 18 15.48 21.01 -30.87
N GLN A 19 15.66 22.32 -30.73
CA GLN A 19 15.62 23.27 -31.84
C GLN A 19 16.79 23.06 -32.79
N LYS A 20 18.02 22.88 -32.28
CA LYS A 20 19.19 22.53 -33.10
C LYS A 20 18.95 21.22 -33.87
N TYR A 21 18.44 20.21 -33.17
CA TYR A 21 18.10 18.92 -33.79
C TYR A 21 17.06 19.07 -34.91
N CYS A 22 16.00 19.86 -34.70
CA CYS A 22 15.02 20.18 -35.74
C CYS A 22 15.63 20.87 -36.97
N ILE A 23 16.60 21.77 -36.77
CA ILE A 23 17.31 22.44 -37.87
C ILE A 23 18.16 21.44 -38.65
N ASP A 24 18.90 20.57 -37.95
CA ASP A 24 19.76 19.58 -38.57
C ASP A 24 18.96 18.55 -39.36
N LEU A 25 17.82 18.08 -38.81
CA LEU A 25 16.89 17.21 -39.53
C LEU A 25 16.39 17.85 -40.83
N LYS A 26 16.06 19.14 -40.83
CA LYS A 26 15.66 19.85 -42.06
C LYS A 26 16.79 19.90 -43.08
N LYS A 27 18.03 20.09 -42.64
CA LYS A 27 19.22 20.13 -43.52
C LYS A 27 19.56 18.75 -44.09
N SER A 28 19.29 17.66 -43.35
CA SER A 28 19.59 16.29 -43.78
C SER A 28 18.49 15.62 -44.62
N GLY A 29 17.56 16.40 -45.18
CA GLY A 29 16.47 15.87 -46.02
C GLY A 29 15.21 15.44 -45.25
N GLY A 30 15.11 15.76 -43.95
CA GLY A 30 13.96 15.47 -43.10
C GLY A 30 14.10 14.19 -42.28
N THR A 31 12.97 13.75 -41.73
CA THR A 31 12.79 12.49 -41.00
C THR A 31 11.37 12.00 -41.24
N ASP A 32 11.06 10.77 -40.83
CA ASP A 32 9.70 10.26 -40.92
C ASP A 32 8.74 11.05 -40.00
N THR A 33 7.45 11.01 -40.34
CA THR A 33 6.43 11.79 -39.64
C THR A 33 6.34 11.43 -38.15
N GLN A 34 6.53 10.15 -37.80
CA GLN A 34 6.42 9.69 -36.41
C GLN A 34 7.56 10.26 -35.57
N HIS A 35 8.81 10.17 -36.02
CA HIS A 35 9.96 10.74 -35.32
C HIS A 35 9.86 12.26 -35.22
N LYS A 36 9.41 12.94 -36.29
CA LYS A 36 9.11 14.38 -36.26
C LYS A 36 8.11 14.74 -35.15
N HIS A 37 6.99 14.01 -35.05
CA HIS A 37 5.99 14.25 -34.01
C HIS A 37 6.54 14.01 -32.60
N GLN A 38 7.36 12.96 -32.40
CA GLN A 38 8.01 12.70 -31.11
C GLN A 38 8.91 13.87 -30.68
N VAL A 39 9.72 14.42 -31.59
CA VAL A 39 10.56 15.59 -31.30
C VAL A 39 9.72 16.82 -30.95
N GLN A 40 8.60 17.03 -31.66
CA GLN A 40 7.69 18.14 -31.37
C GLN A 40 6.99 17.99 -30.02
N VAL A 41 6.61 16.78 -29.60
CA VAL A 41 6.09 16.52 -28.25
C VAL A 41 7.15 16.80 -27.20
N LEU A 42 8.40 16.37 -27.39
CA LEU A 42 9.49 16.68 -26.47
C LEU A 42 9.71 18.19 -26.33
N LEU A 43 9.56 18.94 -27.43
CA LEU A 43 9.68 20.39 -27.41
C LEU A 43 8.49 21.05 -26.69
N ALA A 44 7.27 20.54 -26.91
CA ALA A 44 6.09 20.99 -26.16
C ALA A 44 6.25 20.75 -24.66
N LYS A 45 6.74 19.57 -24.25
CA LYS A 45 7.07 19.25 -22.85
C LYS A 45 8.09 20.25 -22.27
N ALA A 46 9.11 20.61 -23.04
CA ALA A 46 10.11 21.59 -22.61
C ALA A 46 9.49 22.98 -22.38
N TYR A 47 8.59 23.42 -23.27
CA TYR A 47 7.83 24.65 -23.06
C TYR A 47 6.92 24.59 -21.84
N LEU A 48 6.29 23.43 -21.57
CA LEU A 48 5.47 23.26 -20.35
C LEU A 48 6.29 23.39 -19.08
N VAL A 49 7.48 22.77 -19.01
CA VAL A 49 8.41 22.92 -17.87
C VAL A 49 8.84 24.38 -17.70
N LYS A 50 9.00 25.12 -18.80
CA LYS A 50 9.31 26.56 -18.79
C LYS A 50 8.11 27.46 -18.42
N GLY A 51 6.89 26.93 -18.39
CA GLY A 51 5.67 27.70 -18.17
C GLY A 51 5.08 28.35 -19.42
N GLU A 52 5.64 28.11 -20.60
CA GLU A 52 5.18 28.64 -21.90
C GLU A 52 4.05 27.79 -22.50
N LYS A 53 2.88 27.79 -21.83
CA LYS A 53 1.74 26.91 -22.19
C LYS A 53 1.21 27.13 -23.61
N ASP A 54 1.12 28.37 -24.06
CA ASP A 54 0.60 28.69 -25.40
C ASP A 54 1.47 28.09 -26.50
N MET A 55 2.80 28.12 -26.32
CA MET A 55 3.75 27.52 -27.26
C MET A 55 3.60 26.00 -27.32
N ALA A 56 3.40 25.35 -26.18
CA ALA A 56 3.13 23.92 -26.12
C ALA A 56 1.81 23.56 -26.83
N ILE A 57 0.73 24.31 -26.57
CA ILE A 57 -0.58 24.11 -27.21
C ILE A 57 -0.47 24.21 -28.73
N VAL A 58 0.19 25.25 -29.25
CA VAL A 58 0.37 25.44 -30.70
C VAL A 58 1.09 24.26 -31.34
N LEU A 59 2.15 23.74 -30.70
CA LEU A 59 2.87 22.57 -31.20
C LEU A 59 2.01 21.31 -31.19
N LEU A 60 1.32 21.02 -30.08
CA LEU A 60 0.49 19.84 -29.93
C LEU A 60 -0.69 19.86 -30.91
N GLN A 61 -1.37 21.00 -31.06
CA GLN A 61 -2.42 21.16 -32.07
C GLN A 61 -1.87 21.00 -33.49
N GLY A 62 -0.65 21.48 -33.76
CA GLY A 62 0.02 21.29 -35.04
C GLY A 62 0.22 19.81 -35.39
N ILE A 63 0.58 18.99 -34.40
CA ILE A 63 0.68 17.53 -34.53
C ILE A 63 -0.71 16.93 -34.76
N LEU A 64 -1.68 17.24 -33.90
CA LEU A 64 -3.02 16.65 -33.93
C LEU A 64 -3.84 17.02 -35.17
N ARG A 65 -3.51 18.12 -35.87
CA ARG A 65 -4.06 18.44 -37.20
C ARG A 65 -3.56 17.50 -38.28
N GLN A 66 -2.33 17.01 -38.18
CA GLN A 66 -1.72 16.07 -39.13
C GLN A 66 -2.06 14.62 -38.78
N ASP A 67 -2.03 14.28 -37.48
CA ASP A 67 -2.32 12.96 -36.96
C ASP A 67 -3.15 13.07 -35.67
N LYS A 68 -4.46 12.88 -35.80
CA LYS A 68 -5.42 12.97 -34.68
C LYS A 68 -5.29 11.84 -33.66
N THR A 69 -4.54 10.79 -33.99
CA THR A 69 -4.42 9.57 -33.18
C THR A 69 -3.08 9.47 -32.45
N PHE A 70 -2.22 10.49 -32.60
CA PHE A 70 -0.89 10.49 -32.01
C PHE A 70 -0.95 10.58 -30.48
N VAL A 71 -0.86 9.41 -29.82
CA VAL A 71 -1.07 9.22 -28.37
C VAL A 71 -0.27 10.20 -27.54
N ASP A 72 1.04 10.31 -27.78
CA ASP A 72 1.92 11.19 -26.98
C ASP A 72 1.49 12.66 -27.01
N ALA A 73 0.92 13.14 -28.13
CA ALA A 73 0.40 14.51 -28.20
C ALA A 73 -0.95 14.63 -27.50
N LEU A 74 -1.84 13.65 -27.65
CA LEU A 74 -3.15 13.65 -26.97
C LEU A 74 -3.01 13.66 -25.45
N VAL A 75 -2.08 12.87 -24.90
CA VAL A 75 -1.83 12.80 -23.44
C VAL A 75 -1.36 14.13 -22.87
N GLU A 76 -0.51 14.88 -23.59
CA GLU A 76 -0.08 16.21 -23.15
C GLU A 76 -1.14 17.29 -23.40
N TYR A 77 -1.92 17.14 -24.47
CA TYR A 77 -2.89 18.14 -24.87
C TYR A 77 -4.13 18.16 -23.98
N ALA A 78 -4.65 16.99 -23.58
CA ALA A 78 -5.88 16.90 -22.80
C ALA A 78 -5.81 17.68 -21.45
N PRO A 79 -4.74 17.59 -20.64
CA PRO A 79 -4.60 18.40 -19.43
C PRO A 79 -4.58 19.92 -19.67
N LEU A 80 -4.11 20.38 -20.84
CA LEU A 80 -4.09 21.80 -21.21
C LEU A 80 -5.46 22.30 -21.65
N LEU A 81 -6.28 21.41 -22.22
CA LEU A 81 -7.65 21.66 -22.62
C LEU A 81 -8.58 21.73 -21.39
N TYR A 82 -8.35 20.83 -20.43
CA TYR A 82 -9.22 20.65 -19.26
C TYR A 82 -9.65 21.95 -18.55
N PRO A 83 -8.76 22.91 -18.21
CA PRO A 83 -9.15 24.12 -17.47
C PRO A 83 -9.86 25.20 -18.31
N LEU A 84 -10.03 25.02 -19.63
CA LEU A 84 -10.53 26.08 -20.52
C LEU A 84 -12.06 26.27 -20.47
N GLY A 85 -12.80 25.32 -19.91
CA GLY A 85 -14.25 25.40 -19.74
C GLY A 85 -14.93 24.03 -19.72
N PRO A 86 -16.22 23.94 -19.37
CA PRO A 86 -16.90 22.65 -19.16
C PRO A 86 -16.86 21.71 -20.36
N ALA A 87 -17.09 22.22 -21.57
CA ALA A 87 -17.04 21.42 -22.79
C ALA A 87 -15.62 20.88 -23.06
N GLN A 88 -14.60 21.70 -22.78
CA GLN A 88 -13.20 21.33 -22.92
C GLN A 88 -12.76 20.33 -21.85
N SER A 89 -13.29 20.42 -20.62
CA SER A 89 -13.07 19.41 -19.57
C SER A 89 -13.66 18.05 -19.94
N GLU A 90 -14.88 18.02 -20.51
CA GLU A 90 -15.50 16.78 -21.01
C GLU A 90 -14.71 16.17 -22.18
N GLU A 91 -14.27 16.99 -23.13
CA GLU A 91 -13.41 16.54 -24.24
C GLU A 91 -12.08 15.97 -23.72
N ALA A 92 -11.40 16.68 -22.81
CA ALA A 92 -10.16 16.24 -22.20
C ALA A 92 -10.32 14.90 -21.45
N MET A 93 -11.38 14.77 -20.64
CA MET A 93 -11.67 13.52 -19.92
C MET A 93 -11.97 12.38 -20.89
N THR A 94 -12.72 12.65 -21.96
CA THR A 94 -13.03 11.65 -23.01
C THR A 94 -11.74 11.15 -23.68
N ILE A 95 -10.82 12.06 -24.04
CA ILE A 95 -9.51 11.70 -24.59
C ILE A 95 -8.75 10.80 -23.62
N LEU A 96 -8.58 11.23 -22.36
CA LEU A 96 -7.81 10.48 -21.37
C LEU A 96 -8.41 9.10 -21.07
N LEU A 97 -9.73 9.01 -20.94
CA LEU A 97 -10.43 7.74 -20.74
C LEU A 97 -10.26 6.80 -21.93
N THR A 98 -10.34 7.33 -23.16
CA THR A 98 -10.12 6.54 -24.40
C THR A 98 -8.70 6.00 -24.47
N LEU A 99 -7.71 6.84 -24.16
CA LEU A 99 -6.31 6.43 -24.13
C LEU A 99 -6.06 5.37 -23.06
N LEU A 100 -6.62 5.55 -21.87
CA LEU A 100 -6.49 4.59 -20.77
C LEU A 100 -7.07 3.22 -21.13
N ALA A 101 -8.21 3.19 -21.83
CA ALA A 101 -8.82 1.94 -22.28
C ALA A 101 -8.00 1.20 -23.33
N ASN A 102 -7.29 1.94 -24.20
CA ASN A 102 -6.52 1.41 -25.31
C ASN A 102 -5.09 0.99 -24.92
N ASP A 103 -4.48 1.67 -23.96
CA ASP A 103 -3.11 1.39 -23.48
C ASP A 103 -3.11 1.24 -21.95
N LYS A 104 -3.63 0.09 -21.51
CA LYS A 104 -3.95 -0.16 -20.10
C LYS A 104 -2.73 -0.07 -19.21
N ASP A 105 -1.54 -0.44 -19.69
CA ASP A 105 -0.32 -0.55 -18.87
C ASP A 105 0.51 0.75 -18.83
N ASN A 106 0.06 1.80 -19.51
CA ASN A 106 0.77 3.07 -19.57
C ASN A 106 0.55 3.91 -18.31
N SER A 107 1.53 3.81 -17.40
CA SER A 107 1.54 4.57 -16.14
C SER A 107 1.40 6.09 -16.33
N TYR A 108 1.91 6.65 -17.43
CA TYR A 108 1.82 8.09 -17.69
C TYR A 108 0.41 8.52 -18.09
N ILE A 109 -0.30 7.68 -18.88
CA ILE A 109 -1.72 7.90 -19.18
C ILE A 109 -2.55 7.80 -17.90
N ARG A 110 -2.30 6.78 -17.05
CA ARG A 110 -2.98 6.63 -15.75
C ARG A 110 -2.79 7.86 -14.87
N GLU A 111 -1.58 8.43 -14.83
CA GLU A 111 -1.28 9.64 -14.07
C GLU A 111 -2.10 10.84 -14.57
N LYS A 112 -2.13 11.09 -15.89
CA LYS A 112 -2.93 12.21 -16.44
C LYS A 112 -4.43 12.02 -16.27
N PHE A 113 -4.92 10.79 -16.43
CA PHE A 113 -6.31 10.46 -16.17
C PHE A 113 -6.66 10.72 -14.69
N THR A 114 -5.83 10.23 -13.77
CA THR A 114 -6.01 10.43 -12.32
C THR A 114 -6.04 11.91 -11.97
N TRP A 115 -5.08 12.68 -12.49
CA TRP A 115 -5.06 14.13 -12.33
C TRP A 115 -6.36 14.79 -12.78
N ALA A 116 -6.92 14.37 -13.93
CA ALA A 116 -8.18 14.92 -14.45
C ALA A 116 -9.39 14.54 -13.58
N VAL A 117 -9.39 13.35 -13.00
CA VAL A 117 -10.45 12.89 -12.08
C VAL A 117 -10.40 13.63 -10.74
N GLN A 118 -9.20 14.00 -10.28
CA GLN A 118 -8.94 14.78 -9.06
C GLN A 118 -9.25 16.28 -9.18
N GLN A 119 -9.53 16.79 -10.38
CA GLN A 119 -9.91 18.19 -10.56
C GLN A 119 -11.30 18.46 -9.94
N PRO A 120 -11.63 19.74 -9.64
CA PRO A 120 -12.99 20.11 -9.27
C PRO A 120 -14.00 19.59 -10.30
N ASP A 121 -15.09 18.97 -9.83
CA ASP A 121 -16.09 18.27 -10.66
C ASP A 121 -15.56 17.10 -11.52
N GLY A 122 -14.31 16.67 -11.35
CA GLY A 122 -13.68 15.63 -12.19
C GLY A 122 -14.42 14.30 -12.20
N LEU A 123 -14.89 13.82 -11.05
CA LEU A 123 -15.75 12.63 -10.95
C LEU A 123 -17.11 12.81 -11.66
N LYS A 124 -17.70 14.01 -11.57
CA LYS A 124 -18.97 14.33 -12.22
C LYS A 124 -18.81 14.34 -13.74
N ILE A 125 -17.71 14.89 -14.23
CA ILE A 125 -17.33 14.89 -15.65
C ILE A 125 -17.04 13.48 -16.12
N LEU A 126 -16.26 12.69 -15.36
CA LEU A 126 -16.02 11.28 -15.68
C LEU A 126 -17.34 10.52 -15.85
N LYS A 127 -18.29 10.72 -14.93
CA LYS A 127 -19.62 10.13 -15.00
C LYS A 127 -20.41 10.56 -16.24
N SER A 128 -20.31 11.82 -16.69
CA SER A 128 -21.02 12.30 -17.88
C SER A 128 -20.47 11.69 -19.17
N VAL A 129 -19.14 11.46 -19.25
CA VAL A 129 -18.48 10.99 -20.47
C VAL A 129 -18.28 9.48 -20.55
N ALA A 130 -18.25 8.77 -19.43
CA ALA A 130 -17.96 7.32 -19.40
C ALA A 130 -19.06 6.47 -20.08
N GLY A 131 -20.26 7.01 -20.29
CA GLY A 131 -21.34 6.31 -20.99
C GLY A 131 -21.65 4.94 -20.38
N LYS A 132 -21.64 3.88 -21.19
CA LYS A 132 -21.89 2.49 -20.73
C LYS A 132 -20.86 1.98 -19.73
N ALA A 133 -19.62 2.49 -19.76
CA ALA A 133 -18.57 2.07 -18.84
C ALA A 133 -18.90 2.46 -17.38
N TRP A 134 -19.75 3.49 -17.17
CA TRP A 134 -20.21 3.87 -15.83
C TRP A 134 -21.24 2.90 -15.23
N SER A 135 -21.77 1.97 -16.02
CA SER A 135 -22.70 0.93 -15.56
C SER A 135 -22.12 -0.48 -15.66
N ASP A 136 -20.85 -0.61 -16.07
CA ASP A 136 -20.13 -1.88 -16.16
C ASP A 136 -19.16 -2.01 -14.98
N ILE A 137 -19.35 -3.03 -14.15
CA ILE A 137 -18.59 -3.22 -12.91
C ILE A 137 -17.10 -3.41 -13.21
N ALA A 138 -16.75 -4.19 -14.24
CA ALA A 138 -15.35 -4.42 -14.58
C ALA A 138 -14.65 -3.12 -15.01
N SER A 139 -15.32 -2.28 -15.79
CA SER A 139 -14.83 -0.96 -16.19
C SER A 139 -14.66 -0.01 -14.99
N LEU A 140 -15.63 0.03 -14.07
CA LEU A 140 -15.52 0.83 -12.85
C LEU A 140 -14.37 0.38 -11.96
N VAL A 141 -14.21 -0.92 -11.74
CA VAL A 141 -13.07 -1.49 -10.99
C VAL A 141 -11.75 -1.15 -11.66
N PHE A 142 -11.66 -1.22 -12.99
CA PHE A 142 -10.46 -0.85 -13.73
C PHE A 142 -10.13 0.65 -13.60
N MET A 143 -11.13 1.53 -13.74
CA MET A 143 -10.95 2.97 -13.55
C MET A 143 -10.51 3.27 -12.12
N ALA A 144 -11.20 2.71 -11.12
CA ALA A 144 -10.87 2.94 -9.72
C ALA A 144 -9.47 2.45 -9.35
N THR A 145 -9.06 1.27 -9.82
CA THR A 145 -7.71 0.75 -9.57
C THR A 145 -6.63 1.58 -10.26
N SER A 146 -6.88 2.06 -11.49
CA SER A 146 -5.98 2.98 -12.21
C SER A 146 -5.81 4.31 -11.47
N VAL A 147 -6.91 4.89 -10.99
CA VAL A 147 -6.92 6.15 -10.22
C VAL A 147 -6.20 5.97 -8.88
N ARG A 148 -6.49 4.88 -8.17
CA ARG A 148 -5.83 4.51 -6.91
C ARG A 148 -4.31 4.42 -7.09
N GLU A 149 -3.84 3.72 -8.12
CA GLU A 149 -2.40 3.54 -8.34
C GLU A 149 -1.63 4.85 -8.53
N CYS A 150 -2.28 5.90 -9.01
CA CYS A 150 -1.66 7.22 -9.16
C CYS A 150 -2.05 8.20 -8.03
N GLY A 151 -2.62 7.71 -6.93
CA GLY A 151 -2.83 8.49 -5.71
C GLY A 151 -4.22 9.14 -5.56
N GLY A 152 -5.13 8.97 -6.51
CA GLY A 152 -6.53 9.42 -6.40
C GLY A 152 -7.39 8.49 -5.55
N VAL A 153 -6.98 8.26 -4.30
CA VAL A 153 -7.61 7.22 -3.47
C VAL A 153 -9.04 7.58 -3.08
N ASP A 154 -9.34 8.84 -2.76
CA ASP A 154 -10.70 9.28 -2.42
C ASP A 154 -11.65 9.20 -3.63
N GLU A 155 -11.15 9.51 -4.83
CA GLU A 155 -11.90 9.37 -6.07
C GLU A 155 -12.13 7.90 -6.42
N ALA A 156 -11.10 7.06 -6.24
CA ALA A 156 -11.22 5.62 -6.42
C ALA A 156 -12.25 4.99 -5.47
N VAL A 157 -12.29 5.42 -4.21
CA VAL A 157 -13.32 5.06 -3.22
C VAL A 157 -14.72 5.41 -3.73
N SER A 158 -14.90 6.61 -4.29
CA SER A 158 -16.19 7.06 -4.83
C SER A 158 -16.63 6.24 -6.05
N ILE A 159 -15.69 5.85 -6.93
CA ILE A 159 -15.98 4.98 -8.08
C ILE A 159 -16.36 3.57 -7.60
N MET A 160 -15.64 3.04 -6.60
CA MET A 160 -15.92 1.71 -6.05
C MET A 160 -17.23 1.62 -5.27
N GLU A 161 -17.62 2.69 -4.57
CA GLU A 161 -18.94 2.78 -3.94
C GLU A 161 -20.04 2.62 -4.97
N HIS A 162 -19.96 3.34 -6.09
CA HIS A 162 -20.91 3.21 -7.19
C HIS A 162 -20.88 1.80 -7.82
N ALA A 163 -19.69 1.21 -8.01
CA ALA A 163 -19.56 -0.16 -8.50
C ALA A 163 -20.26 -1.19 -7.58
N TYR A 164 -20.08 -1.03 -6.26
CA TYR A 164 -20.72 -1.88 -5.26
C TYR A 164 -22.25 -1.73 -5.26
N ASP A 165 -22.76 -0.51 -5.44
CA ASP A 165 -24.20 -0.26 -5.52
C ASP A 165 -24.87 -0.90 -6.75
N LEU A 166 -24.14 -1.10 -7.85
CA LEU A 166 -24.65 -1.82 -9.03
C LEU A 166 -24.91 -3.31 -8.76
N LYS A 167 -24.10 -3.97 -7.92
CA LYS A 167 -24.27 -5.38 -7.56
C LYS A 167 -23.69 -5.68 -6.17
N LYS A 168 -24.52 -5.49 -5.15
CA LYS A 168 -24.15 -5.67 -3.73
C LYS A 168 -23.77 -7.10 -3.35
N SER A 169 -24.18 -8.09 -4.15
CA SER A 169 -23.90 -9.50 -3.93
C SER A 169 -22.55 -9.96 -4.49
N ASP A 170 -21.77 -9.08 -5.14
CA ASP A 170 -20.45 -9.43 -5.67
C ASP A 170 -19.34 -9.27 -4.60
N PRO A 171 -18.76 -10.36 -4.09
CA PRO A 171 -17.74 -10.30 -3.05
C PRO A 171 -16.44 -9.65 -3.55
N HIS A 172 -16.12 -9.74 -4.85
CA HIS A 172 -14.92 -9.13 -5.42
C HIS A 172 -14.98 -7.60 -5.37
N THR A 173 -16.10 -7.03 -5.81
CA THR A 173 -16.33 -5.59 -5.78
C THR A 173 -16.33 -5.07 -4.34
N LEU A 174 -16.99 -5.78 -3.41
CA LEU A 174 -16.96 -5.41 -1.99
C LEU A 174 -15.56 -5.48 -1.38
N LEU A 175 -14.80 -6.56 -1.64
CA LEU A 175 -13.42 -6.71 -1.17
C LEU A 175 -12.54 -5.53 -1.64
N THR A 176 -12.62 -5.23 -2.93
CA THR A 176 -11.85 -4.12 -3.53
C THR A 176 -12.24 -2.78 -2.91
N TYR A 177 -13.54 -2.56 -2.65
CA TYR A 177 -14.02 -1.34 -2.01
C TYR A 177 -13.50 -1.22 -0.57
N VAL A 178 -13.57 -2.31 0.21
CA VAL A 178 -13.03 -2.37 1.57
C VAL A 178 -11.54 -2.06 1.57
N HIS A 179 -10.74 -2.65 0.67
CA HIS A 179 -9.31 -2.34 0.57
C HIS A 179 -9.06 -0.86 0.33
N MET A 180 -9.86 -0.18 -0.49
CA MET A 180 -9.72 1.27 -0.69
C MET A 180 -10.08 2.08 0.56
N LEU A 181 -11.10 1.65 1.31
CA LEU A 181 -11.43 2.25 2.61
C LEU A 181 -10.29 2.10 3.62
N GLU A 182 -9.56 0.98 3.60
CA GLU A 182 -8.36 0.80 4.43
C GLU A 182 -7.27 1.82 4.11
N LEU A 183 -7.07 2.17 2.83
CA LEU A 183 -6.07 3.16 2.42
C LEU A 183 -6.33 4.56 2.98
N ILE A 184 -7.59 4.89 3.28
CA ILE A 184 -8.01 6.19 3.81
C ILE A 184 -8.40 6.17 5.28
N GLY A 185 -8.10 5.09 6.00
CA GLY A 185 -8.39 4.98 7.43
C GLY A 185 -9.89 4.89 7.77
N LYS A 186 -10.73 4.49 6.81
CA LYS A 186 -12.19 4.30 6.99
C LYS A 186 -12.55 2.83 7.21
N GLN A 187 -11.74 2.08 7.96
CA GLN A 187 -11.96 0.65 8.19
C GLN A 187 -13.29 0.36 8.89
N ASP A 188 -13.79 1.28 9.73
CA ASP A 188 -15.07 1.09 10.42
C ASP A 188 -16.25 1.00 9.44
N ILE A 189 -16.20 1.77 8.34
CA ILE A 189 -17.18 1.64 7.24
C ILE A 189 -17.04 0.27 6.58
N GLY A 190 -15.81 -0.19 6.34
CA GLY A 190 -15.53 -1.53 5.80
C GLY A 190 -16.12 -2.65 6.68
N ILE A 191 -15.98 -2.56 8.01
CA ILE A 191 -16.60 -3.52 8.94
C ILE A 191 -18.13 -3.52 8.78
N GLN A 192 -18.76 -2.33 8.73
CA GLN A 192 -20.22 -2.24 8.57
C GLN A 192 -20.70 -2.78 7.23
N LEU A 193 -19.97 -2.55 6.14
CA LEU A 193 -20.30 -3.10 4.82
C LEU A 193 -20.19 -4.63 4.80
N ILE A 194 -19.13 -5.19 5.38
CA ILE A 194 -18.97 -6.65 5.49
C ILE A 194 -20.07 -7.23 6.36
N LYS A 195 -20.35 -6.63 7.53
CA LYS A 195 -21.45 -7.03 8.41
C LYS A 195 -22.77 -7.10 7.63
N LYS A 196 -23.10 -6.03 6.92
CA LYS A 196 -24.34 -5.95 6.12
C LYS A 196 -24.36 -7.00 5.00
N TYR A 197 -23.23 -7.23 4.33
CA TYR A 197 -23.13 -8.27 3.29
C TYR A 197 -23.43 -9.67 3.85
N LEU A 198 -22.87 -10.01 5.01
CA LEU A 198 -23.12 -11.30 5.67
C LEU A 198 -24.58 -11.48 6.08
N GLU A 199 -25.26 -10.39 6.44
CA GLU A 199 -26.68 -10.37 6.82
C GLU A 199 -27.62 -10.43 5.61
N ASP A 200 -27.32 -9.68 4.54
CA ASP A 200 -28.16 -9.58 3.34
C ASP A 200 -28.03 -10.82 2.43
N PHE A 201 -26.88 -11.52 2.47
CA PHE A 201 -26.58 -12.66 1.60
C PHE A 201 -26.21 -13.94 2.40
N PRO A 202 -27.10 -14.45 3.27
CA PRO A 202 -26.78 -15.53 4.20
C PRO A 202 -26.42 -16.86 3.51
N ASP A 203 -26.86 -17.07 2.27
CA ASP A 203 -26.68 -18.32 1.52
C ASP A 203 -25.39 -18.32 0.66
N MET A 204 -24.63 -17.21 0.64
CA MET A 204 -23.31 -17.17 0.00
C MET A 204 -22.35 -18.11 0.74
N ALA A 205 -21.70 -19.01 0.00
CA ALA A 205 -21.02 -20.16 0.58
C ALA A 205 -19.59 -20.34 0.09
N ILE A 206 -18.70 -20.77 1.00
CA ILE A 206 -17.34 -21.27 0.76
C ILE A 206 -17.37 -22.77 1.05
N GLY A 207 -17.51 -23.59 0.01
CA GLY A 207 -17.81 -25.03 0.18
C GLY A 207 -19.07 -25.23 1.04
N ASN A 208 -18.93 -25.91 2.18
CA ASN A 208 -20.04 -26.16 3.11
C ASN A 208 -20.31 -25.02 4.11
N PHE A 209 -19.41 -24.03 4.19
CA PHE A 209 -19.58 -22.88 5.05
C PHE A 209 -20.41 -21.81 4.36
N THR A 210 -21.33 -21.17 5.07
CA THR A 210 -22.20 -20.11 4.54
C THR A 210 -22.10 -18.85 5.39
N CYS A 211 -22.46 -17.70 4.84
CA CYS A 211 -22.51 -16.44 5.60
C CYS A 211 -23.46 -16.53 6.80
N ARG A 212 -24.51 -17.36 6.72
CA ARG A 212 -25.41 -17.67 7.83
C ARG A 212 -24.70 -18.19 9.08
N ASN A 213 -23.60 -18.92 8.92
CA ASN A 213 -22.79 -19.41 10.04
C ASN A 213 -22.18 -18.26 10.86
N LEU A 214 -22.06 -17.05 10.29
CA LEU A 214 -21.57 -15.84 10.97
C LEU A 214 -22.68 -14.94 11.49
N HIS A 215 -23.97 -15.30 11.38
CA HIS A 215 -25.07 -14.40 11.75
C HIS A 215 -25.06 -14.00 13.25
N ASN A 216 -24.64 -14.90 14.14
CA ASN A 216 -24.44 -14.52 15.55
C ASN A 216 -23.18 -13.68 15.74
N PHE A 217 -22.12 -13.96 14.98
CA PHE A 217 -20.89 -13.18 15.00
C PHE A 217 -21.13 -11.71 14.58
N THR A 218 -21.99 -11.45 13.59
CA THR A 218 -22.25 -10.07 13.12
C THR A 218 -22.86 -9.14 14.17
N LYS A 219 -23.59 -9.69 15.16
CA LYS A 219 -24.14 -8.90 16.29
C LYS A 219 -23.04 -8.23 17.12
N PHE A 220 -21.86 -8.83 17.16
CA PHE A 220 -20.71 -8.35 17.90
C PHE A 220 -19.84 -7.36 17.13
N LEU A 221 -20.06 -7.23 15.81
CA LEU A 221 -19.42 -6.21 14.98
C LEU A 221 -20.00 -4.80 15.23
N SER A 222 -21.05 -4.68 16.05
CA SER A 222 -21.68 -3.43 16.48
C SER A 222 -21.41 -3.04 17.94
N THR A 223 -20.76 -3.90 18.72
CA THR A 223 -20.59 -3.71 20.18
C THR A 223 -19.20 -3.20 20.55
N GLU A 224 -19.10 -2.61 21.75
CA GLU A 224 -17.90 -2.04 22.35
C GLU A 224 -16.65 -2.93 22.20
N LYS A 225 -15.51 -2.27 21.99
CA LYS A 225 -14.20 -2.93 21.93
C LYS A 225 -13.99 -3.68 23.26
N PHE A 226 -13.64 -4.97 23.19
CA PHE A 226 -13.18 -5.79 24.33
C PHE A 226 -14.14 -6.03 25.51
N SER A 227 -15.22 -6.78 25.31
CA SER A 227 -15.86 -7.44 26.46
C SER A 227 -15.52 -8.93 26.49
N ALA A 228 -14.91 -9.36 27.60
CA ALA A 228 -14.65 -10.79 27.88
C ALA A 228 -15.95 -11.61 28.02
N ALA A 229 -17.10 -10.95 28.21
CA ALA A 229 -18.40 -11.60 28.24
C ALA A 229 -18.81 -12.15 26.87
N LEU A 230 -18.31 -11.57 25.77
CA LEU A 230 -18.61 -12.03 24.41
C LEU A 230 -18.22 -13.51 24.20
N ASN A 231 -17.05 -13.92 24.69
CA ASN A 231 -16.52 -15.27 24.45
C ASN A 231 -17.40 -16.40 25.00
N LYS A 232 -18.26 -16.13 26.00
CA LYS A 232 -19.17 -17.13 26.56
C LYS A 232 -20.48 -17.27 25.79
N GLU A 233 -20.89 -16.22 25.07
CA GLU A 233 -22.14 -16.20 24.29
C GLU A 233 -21.93 -16.61 22.82
N LEU A 234 -20.68 -16.56 22.35
CA LEU A 234 -20.26 -16.99 21.01
C LEU A 234 -20.07 -18.51 20.94
N VAL A 235 -21.17 -19.27 21.03
CA VAL A 235 -21.18 -20.68 20.60
C VAL A 235 -21.50 -20.69 19.11
N VAL A 236 -20.50 -20.98 18.28
CA VAL A 236 -20.70 -21.21 16.84
C VAL A 236 -20.60 -22.71 16.59
N GLU A 237 -21.55 -23.26 15.84
CA GLU A 237 -21.50 -24.64 15.41
C GLU A 237 -20.19 -24.85 14.63
N SER A 238 -19.38 -25.83 15.08
CA SER A 238 -18.10 -26.14 14.46
C SER A 238 -18.29 -26.40 12.97
N THR A 239 -17.62 -25.64 12.13
CA THR A 239 -17.54 -25.91 10.70
C THR A 239 -16.81 -27.22 10.48
N THR A 240 -17.39 -28.11 9.66
CA THR A 240 -16.70 -29.31 9.19
C THR A 240 -15.51 -28.90 8.32
N GLN A 241 -14.38 -29.58 8.48
CA GLN A 241 -13.24 -29.43 7.58
C GLN A 241 -13.71 -29.61 6.13
N GLN A 242 -13.23 -28.75 5.23
CA GLN A 242 -13.41 -29.01 3.81
C GLN A 242 -12.53 -30.18 3.41
N GLU A 243 -13.03 -31.06 2.53
CA GLU A 243 -12.21 -32.12 1.94
C GLU A 243 -10.94 -31.53 1.31
N ASP A 244 -9.78 -32.14 1.52
CA ASP A 244 -8.49 -31.62 1.05
C ASP A 244 -8.50 -31.34 -0.47
N THR A 245 -9.26 -32.12 -1.25
CA THR A 245 -9.43 -32.01 -2.70
C THR A 245 -10.37 -30.89 -3.18
N PHE A 246 -11.04 -30.17 -2.28
CA PHE A 246 -11.97 -29.11 -2.64
C PHE A 246 -11.24 -27.91 -3.29
N THR A 247 -11.68 -27.54 -4.49
CA THR A 247 -11.17 -26.40 -5.27
C THR A 247 -12.17 -25.24 -5.22
N PHE A 248 -11.72 -24.07 -4.77
CA PHE A 248 -12.54 -22.86 -4.74
C PHE A 248 -12.78 -22.30 -6.14
N ASN A 249 -14.02 -21.89 -6.42
CA ASN A 249 -14.28 -21.01 -7.55
C ASN A 249 -13.87 -19.55 -7.22
N PRO A 250 -13.81 -18.65 -8.22
CA PRO A 250 -13.38 -17.26 -8.00
C PRO A 250 -14.19 -16.51 -6.93
N ASP A 251 -15.53 -16.61 -6.94
CA ASP A 251 -16.39 -15.92 -5.98
C ASP A 251 -16.17 -16.43 -4.55
N GLN A 252 -15.92 -17.73 -4.39
CA GLN A 252 -15.56 -18.34 -3.11
C GLN A 252 -14.22 -17.84 -2.58
N LEU A 253 -13.22 -17.70 -3.46
CA LEU A 253 -11.94 -17.10 -3.09
C LEU A 253 -12.14 -15.66 -2.63
N TYR A 254 -12.91 -14.85 -3.36
CA TYR A 254 -13.16 -13.47 -2.97
C TYR A 254 -13.96 -13.34 -1.66
N LEU A 255 -14.92 -14.22 -1.42
CA LEU A 255 -15.63 -14.26 -0.13
C LEU A 255 -14.69 -14.65 1.01
N LEU A 256 -13.81 -15.64 0.80
CA LEU A 256 -12.79 -16.03 1.79
C LEU A 256 -11.83 -14.87 2.07
N ALA A 257 -11.36 -14.19 1.03
CA ALA A 257 -10.49 -13.02 1.14
C ALA A 257 -11.16 -11.84 1.86
N LEU A 258 -12.47 -11.65 1.67
CA LEU A 258 -13.25 -10.66 2.40
C LEU A 258 -13.26 -10.95 3.91
N LEU A 259 -13.44 -12.22 4.28
CA LEU A 259 -13.42 -12.67 5.68
C LEU A 259 -12.02 -12.59 6.29
N HIS A 260 -10.98 -12.96 5.53
CA HIS A 260 -9.58 -12.76 5.93
C HIS A 260 -9.25 -11.27 6.13
N THR A 261 -9.75 -10.40 5.25
CA THR A 261 -9.61 -8.94 5.38
C THR A 261 -10.35 -8.42 6.61
N LEU A 262 -11.53 -8.95 6.94
CA LEU A 262 -12.24 -8.62 8.17
C LEU A 262 -11.39 -8.96 9.40
N VAL A 263 -10.79 -10.16 9.46
CA VAL A 263 -9.88 -10.55 10.55
C VAL A 263 -8.71 -9.58 10.70
N LYS A 264 -8.09 -9.19 9.57
CA LYS A 264 -7.01 -8.20 9.54
C LYS A 264 -7.45 -6.86 10.14
N ILE A 265 -8.58 -6.34 9.69
CA ILE A 265 -9.13 -5.07 10.17
C ILE A 265 -9.45 -5.14 11.66
N LEU A 266 -10.13 -6.21 12.10
CA LEU A 266 -10.49 -6.42 13.50
C LEU A 266 -9.24 -6.47 14.38
N PHE A 267 -8.19 -7.17 13.97
CA PHE A 267 -6.93 -7.21 14.70
C PHE A 267 -6.27 -5.84 14.83
N VAL A 268 -6.13 -5.10 13.72
CA VAL A 268 -5.49 -3.76 13.73
C VAL A 268 -6.29 -2.75 14.56
N LYS A 269 -7.62 -2.87 14.59
CA LYS A 269 -8.50 -1.98 15.35
C LYS A 269 -8.66 -2.37 16.83
N GLY A 270 -8.10 -3.51 17.23
CA GLY A 270 -8.20 -4.03 18.59
C GLY A 270 -9.55 -4.67 18.89
N TYR A 271 -10.12 -5.48 18.02
CA TYR A 271 -11.30 -6.31 18.34
C TYR A 271 -10.85 -7.72 18.77
N LEU A 272 -9.90 -7.81 19.70
CA LEU A 272 -9.19 -9.07 19.94
C LEU A 272 -10.05 -10.14 20.63
N SER A 273 -11.11 -9.73 21.34
CA SER A 273 -12.03 -10.68 21.98
C SER A 273 -12.78 -11.54 20.97
N VAL A 274 -13.14 -11.01 19.80
CA VAL A 274 -13.91 -11.76 18.79
C VAL A 274 -13.02 -12.56 17.84
N LEU A 275 -11.73 -12.28 17.80
CA LEU A 275 -10.79 -12.91 16.88
C LEU A 275 -10.70 -14.44 17.03
N PRO A 276 -10.58 -15.02 18.25
CA PRO A 276 -10.53 -16.48 18.40
C PRO A 276 -11.73 -17.16 17.74
N VAL A 277 -12.93 -16.59 17.88
CA VAL A 277 -14.15 -17.19 17.32
C VAL A 277 -14.10 -17.22 15.79
N ILE A 278 -13.78 -16.09 15.15
CA ILE A 278 -13.73 -16.06 13.69
C ILE A 278 -12.53 -16.84 13.13
N THR A 279 -11.38 -16.87 13.81
CA THR A 279 -10.23 -17.67 13.36
C THR A 279 -10.50 -19.16 13.49
N ASP A 280 -11.17 -19.61 14.55
CA ASP A 280 -11.54 -21.02 14.72
C ASP A 280 -12.50 -21.52 13.63
N ILE A 281 -13.36 -20.62 13.10
CA ILE A 281 -14.26 -20.91 11.99
C ILE A 281 -13.52 -20.97 10.65
N LEU A 282 -12.60 -20.02 10.41
CA LEU A 282 -11.95 -19.83 9.11
C LEU A 282 -10.69 -20.67 8.92
N ASP A 283 -10.01 -21.07 10.00
CA ASP A 283 -8.80 -21.90 9.92
C ASP A 283 -9.06 -23.23 9.20
N PRO A 284 -10.10 -24.03 9.55
CA PRO A 284 -10.40 -25.29 8.85
C PRO A 284 -10.73 -25.12 7.36
N ILE A 285 -11.15 -23.91 6.95
CA ILE A 285 -11.46 -23.58 5.55
C ILE A 285 -10.19 -23.20 4.77
N SER A 286 -9.17 -22.69 5.47
CA SER A 286 -7.99 -22.07 4.86
C SER A 286 -6.76 -22.99 4.82
N VAL A 287 -6.68 -23.97 5.72
CA VAL A 287 -5.52 -24.87 5.88
C VAL A 287 -5.35 -25.83 4.69
N ASN A 288 -4.10 -26.02 4.24
CA ASN A 288 -3.72 -26.95 3.16
C ASN A 288 -4.38 -26.69 1.79
N LYS A 289 -4.72 -25.42 1.50
CA LYS A 289 -5.41 -25.03 0.25
C LYS A 289 -4.55 -24.26 -0.76
N ASP A 290 -3.24 -24.23 -0.55
CA ASP A 290 -2.28 -23.50 -1.42
C ASP A 290 -2.72 -22.07 -1.77
N LEU A 291 -3.36 -21.37 -0.81
CA LEU A 291 -3.90 -20.02 -1.03
C LEU A 291 -2.82 -19.02 -1.48
N HIS A 292 -1.55 -19.29 -1.18
CA HIS A 292 -0.39 -18.52 -1.63
C HIS A 292 -0.21 -18.51 -3.16
N LEU A 293 -0.78 -19.47 -3.88
CA LEU A 293 -0.79 -19.57 -5.34
C LEU A 293 -2.00 -18.91 -6.00
N THR A 294 -2.94 -18.39 -5.20
CA THR A 294 -4.17 -17.77 -5.68
C THR A 294 -4.07 -16.24 -5.73
N ASN A 295 -5.10 -15.60 -6.29
CA ASN A 295 -5.24 -14.14 -6.28
C ASN A 295 -5.49 -13.55 -4.87
N ILE A 296 -5.81 -14.37 -3.87
CA ILE A 296 -6.08 -13.95 -2.48
C ILE A 296 -4.90 -14.17 -1.53
N ARG A 297 -3.71 -14.45 -2.09
CA ARG A 297 -2.48 -14.79 -1.33
C ARG A 297 -2.14 -13.77 -0.24
N ASN A 298 -2.42 -12.50 -0.46
CA ASN A 298 -2.07 -11.43 0.48
C ASN A 298 -2.99 -11.47 1.69
N GLU A 299 -4.31 -11.54 1.48
CA GLU A 299 -5.32 -11.64 2.53
C GLU A 299 -5.10 -12.91 3.36
N ALA A 300 -4.85 -14.03 2.69
CA ALA A 300 -4.55 -15.30 3.32
C ALA A 300 -3.27 -15.24 4.18
N ALA A 301 -2.22 -14.54 3.73
CA ALA A 301 -0.99 -14.36 4.51
C ALA A 301 -1.23 -13.55 5.79
N TYR A 302 -1.96 -12.43 5.71
CA TYR A 302 -2.36 -11.65 6.89
C TYR A 302 -3.20 -12.47 7.87
N PHE A 303 -4.23 -13.17 7.36
CA PHE A 303 -5.07 -14.05 8.17
C PHE A 303 -4.25 -15.13 8.88
N THR A 304 -3.38 -15.83 8.15
CA THR A 304 -2.55 -16.91 8.70
C THR A 304 -1.62 -16.40 9.80
N CYS A 305 -0.99 -15.24 9.57
CA CYS A 305 -0.11 -14.60 10.55
C CYS A 305 -0.89 -14.26 11.82
N ILE A 306 -2.03 -13.58 11.68
CA ILE A 306 -2.88 -13.17 12.81
C ILE A 306 -3.42 -14.40 13.57
N SER A 307 -3.95 -15.40 12.88
CA SER A 307 -4.44 -16.65 13.49
C SER A 307 -3.35 -17.32 14.33
N LYS A 308 -2.12 -17.41 13.81
CA LYS A 308 -0.97 -17.95 14.57
C LYS A 308 -0.59 -17.06 15.75
N VAL A 309 -0.61 -15.74 15.61
CA VAL A 309 -0.30 -14.80 16.69
C VAL A 309 -1.30 -15.00 17.82
N MET A 310 -2.60 -15.02 17.52
CA MET A 310 -3.68 -15.22 18.49
C MET A 310 -3.56 -16.54 19.28
N LYS A 311 -2.90 -17.56 18.72
CA LYS A 311 -2.62 -18.85 19.38
C LYS A 311 -1.37 -18.83 20.27
N THR A 312 -0.52 -17.82 20.15
CA THR A 312 0.58 -17.62 21.11
C THR A 312 0.00 -17.15 22.46
N LYS A 313 0.65 -17.44 23.58
CA LYS A 313 0.14 -17.08 24.92
C LYS A 313 0.03 -15.57 25.07
N HIS A 314 -1.15 -15.01 24.80
CA HIS A 314 -1.49 -13.63 25.05
C HIS A 314 -2.38 -13.51 26.29
N ASN A 315 -2.06 -12.58 27.19
CA ASN A 315 -3.07 -12.04 28.12
C ASN A 315 -3.92 -11.07 27.32
N LEU A 316 -5.06 -11.52 26.81
CA LEU A 316 -5.95 -10.74 25.92
C LEU A 316 -6.97 -9.87 26.68
N GLN A 317 -6.74 -9.60 27.96
CA GLN A 317 -7.63 -8.73 28.74
C GLN A 317 -7.12 -7.30 28.68
N PHE A 318 -7.80 -6.46 27.90
CA PHE A 318 -7.45 -5.05 27.70
C PHE A 318 -8.61 -4.15 28.11
N ASP A 319 -8.25 -2.98 28.61
CA ASP A 319 -9.14 -1.83 28.69
C ASP A 319 -8.48 -0.70 27.89
N LEU A 320 -8.77 -0.60 26.59
CA LEU A 320 -8.09 0.34 25.67
C LEU A 320 -8.10 1.79 26.17
N GLU A 321 -9.11 2.18 26.94
CA GLU A 321 -9.22 3.54 27.47
C GLU A 321 -8.21 3.81 28.59
N LYS A 322 -7.75 2.74 29.26
CA LYS A 322 -6.75 2.79 30.34
C LYS A 322 -5.36 2.34 29.88
N GLU A 323 -5.26 1.69 28.73
CA GLU A 323 -4.00 1.23 28.19
C GLU A 323 -3.08 2.41 27.81
N LYS A 324 -1.79 2.27 28.14
CA LYS A 324 -0.73 3.14 27.63
C LYS A 324 -0.08 2.47 26.44
N PHE A 325 0.13 3.22 25.35
CA PHE A 325 0.64 2.64 24.12
C PHE A 325 2.05 3.10 23.76
N ILE A 326 2.79 2.17 23.19
CA ILE A 326 3.87 2.46 22.24
C ILE A 326 3.38 2.03 20.85
N TYR A 327 3.46 2.92 19.87
CA TYR A 327 2.91 2.67 18.55
C TYR A 327 3.97 2.04 17.64
N LEU A 328 3.69 0.87 17.07
CA LEU A 328 4.57 0.21 16.12
C LEU A 328 4.03 0.40 14.70
N VAL A 329 4.63 1.33 13.96
CA VAL A 329 4.29 1.59 12.57
C VAL A 329 5.14 0.70 11.67
N GLY A 330 4.50 -0.01 10.75
CA GLY A 330 5.20 -0.87 9.81
C GLY A 330 4.29 -1.47 8.76
N ASP A 331 4.85 -2.32 7.92
CA ASP A 331 4.09 -3.25 7.07
C ASP A 331 3.58 -4.44 7.91
N SER A 332 3.45 -5.63 7.32
CA SER A 332 2.99 -6.83 8.05
C SER A 332 3.88 -7.21 9.23
N HIS A 333 5.14 -6.77 9.30
CA HIS A 333 6.04 -7.06 10.42
C HIS A 333 5.64 -6.41 11.74
N CYS A 334 4.72 -5.43 11.74
CA CYS A 334 4.17 -4.88 12.98
C CYS A 334 3.16 -5.81 13.67
N ILE A 335 2.73 -6.90 13.01
CA ILE A 335 1.64 -7.76 13.50
C ILE A 335 2.11 -8.70 14.61
N THR A 336 3.32 -9.25 14.51
CA THR A 336 3.71 -10.35 15.41
C THR A 336 3.97 -9.90 16.84
N SER A 337 4.37 -8.65 17.08
CA SER A 337 4.53 -8.09 18.43
C SER A 337 3.32 -7.29 18.90
N ALA A 338 2.31 -7.10 18.04
CA ALA A 338 1.13 -6.31 18.36
C ALA A 338 0.39 -6.85 19.58
N TRP A 339 -0.18 -5.92 20.34
CA TRP A 339 -1.00 -6.17 21.52
C TRP A 339 -0.30 -6.92 22.65
N GLN A 340 1.04 -6.98 22.62
CA GLN A 340 1.82 -7.49 23.75
C GLN A 340 2.13 -6.38 24.75
N HIS A 341 2.06 -6.73 26.02
CA HIS A 341 2.53 -5.87 27.09
C HIS A 341 4.04 -5.98 27.23
N ILE A 342 4.70 -4.82 27.34
CA ILE A 342 6.13 -4.71 27.59
C ILE A 342 6.41 -3.72 28.71
N LYS A 343 7.58 -3.84 29.33
CA LYS A 343 8.09 -2.83 30.27
C LYS A 343 8.82 -1.70 29.53
N PHE A 344 8.30 -0.48 29.65
CA PHE A 344 8.88 0.73 29.09
C PHE A 344 8.90 1.84 30.14
N LYS A 345 10.11 2.35 30.47
CA LYS A 345 10.32 3.41 31.48
C LYS A 345 9.57 3.14 32.80
N GLU A 346 9.79 1.96 33.38
CA GLU A 346 9.11 1.44 34.59
C GLU A 346 7.60 1.18 34.48
N GLU A 347 6.97 1.56 33.38
CA GLU A 347 5.54 1.33 33.14
C GLU A 347 5.31 0.07 32.30
N THR A 348 4.15 -0.56 32.48
CA THR A 348 3.66 -1.54 31.51
C THR A 348 2.94 -0.76 30.41
N VAL A 349 3.36 -0.95 29.16
CA VAL A 349 2.72 -0.39 27.97
C VAL A 349 2.37 -1.49 27.00
N THR A 350 1.39 -1.23 26.14
CA THR A 350 0.94 -2.15 25.09
C THR A 350 1.47 -1.71 23.73
N ILE A 351 1.96 -2.66 22.94
CA ILE A 351 2.39 -2.39 21.56
C ILE A 351 1.14 -2.24 20.68
N HIS A 352 0.82 -1.02 20.26
CA HIS A 352 -0.29 -0.77 19.34
C HIS A 352 0.21 -0.88 17.88
N PRO A 353 -0.29 -1.81 17.06
CA PRO A 353 0.09 -1.88 15.65
C PRO A 353 -0.50 -0.70 14.88
N VAL A 354 0.31 -0.09 14.01
CA VAL A 354 -0.14 0.90 13.03
C VAL A 354 0.28 0.39 11.66
N LEU A 355 -0.60 -0.43 11.07
CA LEU A 355 -0.32 -1.14 9.83
C LEU A 355 -0.40 -0.20 8.62
N SER A 356 0.67 -0.19 7.83
CA SER A 356 0.81 0.51 6.56
C SER A 356 1.06 -0.51 5.44
N THR A 357 -0.01 -1.11 4.92
CA THR A 357 0.08 -2.25 4.00
C THR A 357 0.86 -1.92 2.72
N GLY A 358 1.86 -2.76 2.39
CA GLY A 358 2.63 -2.66 1.15
C GLY A 358 3.56 -1.45 1.05
N THR A 359 3.79 -0.75 2.16
CA THR A 359 4.62 0.45 2.17
C THR A 359 6.10 0.08 2.16
N LYS A 360 6.77 0.49 1.09
CA LYS A 360 8.23 0.51 0.95
C LYS A 360 8.72 1.89 1.39
N ILE A 361 9.92 1.97 1.96
CA ILE A 361 10.57 3.26 2.25
C ILE A 361 10.66 4.07 0.95
N TRP A 362 11.00 3.41 -0.17
CA TRP A 362 11.05 4.05 -1.49
C TRP A 362 9.75 4.79 -1.85
N HIS A 363 8.58 4.31 -1.44
CA HIS A 363 7.31 4.98 -1.74
C HIS A 363 7.14 6.33 -1.03
N LEU A 364 7.91 6.61 0.02
CA LEU A 364 7.72 7.79 0.87
C LEU A 364 8.44 9.05 0.35
N ARG A 365 9.28 8.92 -0.68
CA ARG A 365 9.94 10.04 -1.36
C ARG A 365 8.96 11.11 -1.84
N GLU A 366 9.42 12.35 -1.91
CA GLU A 366 8.58 13.53 -2.16
C GLU A 366 7.73 13.41 -3.43
N GLU A 367 8.35 13.00 -4.54
CA GLU A 367 7.72 12.92 -5.85
C GLU A 367 6.74 11.76 -6.03
N SER A 368 6.74 10.78 -5.11
CA SER A 368 5.85 9.63 -5.24
C SER A 368 4.40 10.01 -4.97
N GLN A 369 3.53 9.62 -5.90
CA GLN A 369 2.06 9.70 -5.80
C GLN A 369 1.42 8.32 -5.56
N PHE A 370 2.20 7.31 -5.17
CA PHE A 370 1.72 5.93 -5.09
C PHE A 370 0.87 5.72 -3.83
N TYR A 371 -0.25 4.99 -3.94
CA TYR A 371 -1.21 4.84 -2.84
C TYR A 371 -0.66 4.31 -1.49
N PRO A 372 0.41 3.49 -1.40
CA PRO A 372 0.97 3.11 -0.11
C PRO A 372 1.50 4.30 0.69
N LYS A 373 1.96 5.37 0.03
CA LYS A 373 2.33 6.62 0.70
C LYS A 373 1.11 7.26 1.36
N ILE A 374 -0.02 7.28 0.66
CA ILE A 374 -1.29 7.78 1.20
C ILE A 374 -1.77 6.91 2.36
N ASN A 375 -1.69 5.58 2.22
CA ASN A 375 -1.98 4.65 3.30
C ASN A 375 -1.15 4.96 4.55
N PHE A 376 0.18 5.09 4.40
CA PHE A 376 1.08 5.44 5.50
C PHE A 376 0.64 6.71 6.23
N TYR A 377 0.44 7.81 5.49
CA TYR A 377 0.06 9.07 6.09
C TYR A 377 -1.35 9.07 6.69
N ASN A 378 -2.24 8.19 6.25
CA ASN A 378 -3.55 7.99 6.87
C ASN A 378 -3.47 7.10 8.11
N ALA A 379 -2.69 6.02 8.07
CA ALA A 379 -2.53 5.09 9.17
C ALA A 379 -1.96 5.77 10.41
N ILE A 380 -0.94 6.63 10.25
CA ILE A 380 -0.29 7.30 11.38
C ILE A 380 -1.14 8.39 12.06
N LYS A 381 -2.29 8.79 11.48
CA LYS A 381 -3.17 9.81 12.08
C LYS A 381 -3.76 9.38 13.43
N VAL A 382 -3.75 8.08 13.72
CA VAL A 382 -4.24 7.53 15.01
C VAL A 382 -3.25 7.76 16.15
N ILE A 383 -2.01 8.15 15.85
CA ILE A 383 -0.93 8.30 16.83
C ILE A 383 -0.99 9.72 17.41
N PRO A 384 -1.12 9.88 18.75
CA PRO A 384 -1.09 11.19 19.39
C PRO A 384 0.26 11.90 19.25
N ASP A 385 0.24 13.22 19.35
CA ASP A 385 1.47 14.02 19.48
C ASP A 385 2.24 13.59 20.74
N ASN A 386 3.57 13.72 20.71
CA ASN A 386 4.48 13.35 21.81
C ASN A 386 4.52 11.85 22.18
N ALA A 387 3.81 11.00 21.44
CA ALA A 387 3.77 9.55 21.67
C ALA A 387 5.15 8.89 21.47
N ALA A 388 5.33 7.71 22.07
CA ALA A 388 6.44 6.82 21.75
C ALA A 388 6.10 6.00 20.50
N VAL A 389 6.96 6.08 19.49
CA VAL A 389 6.72 5.48 18.17
C VAL A 389 7.92 4.66 17.73
N MET A 390 7.67 3.39 17.41
CA MET A 390 8.60 2.49 16.74
C MET A 390 8.29 2.45 15.26
N LEU A 391 9.30 2.60 14.40
CA LEU A 391 9.16 2.53 12.95
C LEU A 391 9.91 1.30 12.41
N CYS A 392 9.18 0.40 11.74
CA CYS A 392 9.66 -0.86 11.19
C CYS A 392 9.32 -0.93 9.69
N PHE A 393 10.23 -0.42 8.85
CA PHE A 393 10.13 -0.49 7.39
C PHE A 393 11.48 -0.89 6.79
N GLY A 394 11.43 -1.41 5.55
CA GLY A 394 12.63 -1.74 4.77
C GLY A 394 12.74 -3.22 4.39
N GLU A 395 11.90 -4.11 4.93
CA GLU A 395 11.94 -5.53 4.56
C GLU A 395 11.61 -5.72 3.08
N ILE A 396 10.51 -5.11 2.61
CA ILE A 396 10.10 -5.21 1.21
C ILE A 396 11.08 -4.49 0.28
N ASP A 397 11.72 -3.40 0.74
CA ASP A 397 12.79 -2.73 0.01
C ASP A 397 13.99 -3.68 -0.21
N CYS A 398 14.40 -4.40 0.84
CA CYS A 398 15.47 -5.40 0.78
C CYS A 398 15.10 -6.63 -0.05
N ARG A 399 13.85 -7.10 0.04
CA ARG A 399 13.41 -8.31 -0.68
C ARG A 399 13.33 -8.12 -2.19
N GLU A 400 12.90 -6.94 -2.64
CA GLU A 400 12.51 -6.74 -4.04
C GLU A 400 13.11 -5.48 -4.67
N ALA A 401 13.10 -4.34 -3.96
CA ALA A 401 13.29 -3.04 -4.60
C ALA A 401 14.76 -2.72 -4.90
N LEU A 402 15.65 -2.99 -3.95
CA LEU A 402 17.07 -2.64 -4.05
C LEU A 402 17.75 -3.38 -5.20
N LEU A 403 17.57 -4.71 -5.26
CA LEU A 403 18.13 -5.57 -6.32
C LEU A 403 17.64 -5.11 -7.71
N LEU A 404 16.33 -4.89 -7.85
CA LEU A 404 15.73 -4.45 -9.11
C LEU A 404 16.25 -3.08 -9.57
N CYS A 405 16.58 -2.18 -8.65
CA CYS A 405 17.12 -0.87 -9.02
C CYS A 405 18.54 -0.96 -9.58
N VAL A 406 19.38 -1.84 -9.01
CA VAL A 406 20.73 -2.10 -9.51
C VAL A 406 20.68 -2.85 -10.85
N GLU A 407 19.84 -3.87 -10.98
CA GLU A 407 19.63 -4.59 -12.24
C GLU A 407 19.18 -3.66 -13.39
N LYS A 408 18.39 -2.63 -13.06
CA LYS A 408 17.94 -1.60 -14.02
C LYS A 408 18.92 -0.44 -14.19
N ALA A 409 20.15 -0.56 -13.68
CA ALA A 409 21.19 0.47 -13.73
C ALA A 409 20.71 1.85 -13.23
N LYS A 410 19.83 1.87 -12.22
CA LYS A 410 19.44 3.10 -11.53
C LYS A 410 20.49 3.55 -10.53
N TYR A 411 21.25 2.60 -9.99
CA TYR A 411 22.35 2.79 -9.07
C TYR A 411 23.49 1.86 -9.49
N ASP A 412 24.72 2.29 -9.24
CA ASP A 412 25.92 1.55 -9.64
C ASP A 412 26.21 0.37 -8.69
N SER A 413 25.69 0.41 -7.47
CA SER A 413 25.85 -0.65 -6.48
C SER A 413 24.66 -0.80 -5.52
N ILE A 414 24.62 -1.94 -4.82
CA ILE A 414 23.63 -2.20 -3.79
C ILE A 414 23.81 -1.25 -2.61
N GLU A 415 25.05 -0.93 -2.27
CA GLU A 415 25.41 0.02 -1.22
C GLU A 415 24.86 1.41 -1.50
N GLU A 416 25.01 1.88 -2.75
CA GLU A 416 24.46 3.17 -3.17
C GLU A 416 22.92 3.15 -3.08
N ALA A 417 22.29 2.08 -3.58
CA ALA A 417 20.84 1.92 -3.50
C ALA A 417 20.32 1.93 -2.04
N ILE A 418 21.02 1.22 -1.14
CA ILE A 418 20.71 1.20 0.30
C ILE A 418 20.82 2.61 0.88
N ASP A 419 21.93 3.31 0.62
CA ASP A 419 22.16 4.65 1.18
C ASP A 419 21.06 5.63 0.72
N LYS A 420 20.63 5.56 -0.54
CA LYS A 420 19.53 6.38 -1.06
C LYS A 420 18.19 6.09 -0.39
N VAL A 421 17.87 4.82 -0.16
CA VAL A 421 16.64 4.45 0.57
C VAL A 421 16.70 4.92 2.02
N ILE A 422 17.86 4.80 2.69
CA ILE A 422 18.05 5.29 4.06
C ILE A 422 17.93 6.82 4.13
N ASP A 423 18.46 7.55 3.16
CA ASP A 423 18.33 9.02 3.11
C ASP A 423 16.85 9.43 3.09
N ILE A 424 16.04 8.81 2.21
CA ILE A 424 14.58 9.02 2.16
C ILE A 424 13.95 8.72 3.53
N TYR A 425 14.33 7.61 4.16
CA TYR A 425 13.75 7.22 5.43
C TYR A 425 14.02 8.27 6.52
N ILE A 426 15.27 8.72 6.64
CA ILE A 426 15.69 9.69 7.66
C ILE A 426 15.00 11.04 7.45
N GLU A 427 14.87 11.50 6.21
CA GLU A 427 14.15 12.74 5.89
C GLU A 427 12.69 12.67 6.33
N VAL A 428 11.99 11.59 5.96
CA VAL A 428 10.60 11.36 6.38
C VAL A 428 10.48 11.34 7.91
N ILE A 429 11.38 10.65 8.61
CA ILE A 429 11.35 10.57 10.07
C ILE A 429 11.60 11.96 10.71
N LYS A 430 12.52 12.76 10.16
CA LYS A 430 12.76 14.14 10.63
C LYS A 430 11.52 15.00 10.50
N ASP A 431 10.77 14.86 9.41
CA ASP A 431 9.55 15.62 9.22
C ASP A 431 8.43 15.17 10.15
N LEU A 432 8.31 13.86 10.42
CA LEU A 432 7.40 13.32 11.44
C LEU A 432 7.75 13.83 12.84
N TYR A 433 9.04 13.84 13.19
CA TYR A 433 9.52 14.40 14.45
C TYR A 433 9.15 15.89 14.59
N LYS A 434 9.43 16.71 13.58
CA LYS A 434 9.09 18.14 13.59
C LYS A 434 7.58 18.37 13.71
N LYS A 435 6.77 17.53 13.06
CA LYS A 435 5.32 17.70 12.99
C LYS A 435 4.60 17.27 14.27
N TYR A 436 4.99 16.13 14.84
CA TYR A 436 4.23 15.50 15.94
C TYR A 436 5.02 15.43 17.27
N ASN A 437 6.30 15.83 17.27
CA ASN A 437 7.20 15.77 18.42
C ASN A 437 7.30 14.36 19.06
N TRP A 438 7.23 13.31 18.25
CA TRP A 438 7.27 11.93 18.73
C TRP A 438 8.62 11.56 19.36
N ASN A 439 8.56 10.62 20.31
CA ASN A 439 9.73 9.91 20.80
C ASN A 439 10.00 8.72 19.88
N ILE A 440 10.89 8.90 18.91
CA ILE A 440 11.08 7.96 17.80
C ILE A 440 12.16 6.91 18.10
N TYR A 441 11.79 5.65 17.90
CA TYR A 441 12.62 4.47 17.98
C TYR A 441 12.63 3.77 16.62
N ILE A 442 13.83 3.42 16.13
CA ILE A 442 14.01 2.75 14.84
C ILE A 442 14.20 1.27 15.10
N HIS A 443 13.23 0.50 14.64
CA HIS A 443 13.24 -0.95 14.72
C HIS A 443 14.08 -1.51 13.56
N PRO A 444 15.04 -2.42 13.81
CA PRO A 444 15.79 -3.09 12.75
C PRO A 444 14.87 -3.82 11.77
N VAL A 445 15.24 -3.84 10.50
CA VAL A 445 14.57 -4.68 9.51
C VAL A 445 14.77 -6.15 9.90
N MET A 446 13.71 -6.94 9.88
CA MET A 446 13.75 -8.32 10.35
C MET A 446 14.41 -9.26 9.32
N PRO A 447 15.49 -9.99 9.68
CA PRO A 447 16.25 -10.86 8.77
C PRO A 447 15.61 -12.25 8.59
N VAL A 448 14.31 -12.30 8.25
CA VAL A 448 13.53 -13.55 8.27
C VAL A 448 13.94 -14.51 7.15
N LEU A 449 13.87 -14.06 5.89
CA LEU A 449 14.10 -14.92 4.73
C LEU A 449 15.59 -15.21 4.55
N ASP A 450 15.94 -16.48 4.34
CA ASP A 450 17.34 -16.90 4.13
C ASP A 450 17.99 -16.14 2.97
N ILE A 451 17.27 -16.00 1.85
CA ILE A 451 17.80 -15.43 0.61
C ILE A 451 18.07 -13.91 0.69
N THR A 452 17.37 -13.18 1.57
CA THR A 452 17.51 -11.72 1.72
C THR A 452 18.26 -11.33 2.99
N ARG A 453 18.55 -12.29 3.89
CA ARG A 453 19.13 -12.04 5.22
C ARG A 453 20.41 -11.23 5.19
N SER A 454 21.36 -11.59 4.32
CA SER A 454 22.63 -10.88 4.21
C SER A 454 22.44 -9.41 3.82
N LEU A 455 21.54 -9.15 2.87
CA LEU A 455 21.18 -7.81 2.42
C LEU A 455 20.49 -7.00 3.54
N VAL A 456 19.54 -7.63 4.25
CA VAL A 456 18.88 -7.01 5.42
C VAL A 456 19.90 -6.63 6.50
N MET A 457 20.88 -7.48 6.77
CA MET A 457 21.92 -7.17 7.77
C MET A 457 22.85 -6.03 7.31
N GLN A 458 23.18 -5.96 6.02
CA GLN A 458 23.92 -4.81 5.46
C GLN A 458 23.11 -3.52 5.57
N PHE A 459 21.81 -3.57 5.25
CA PHE A 459 20.89 -2.45 5.39
C PHE A 459 20.83 -1.96 6.85
N ASN A 460 20.61 -2.87 7.80
CA ASN A 460 20.57 -2.54 9.23
C ASN A 460 21.87 -1.93 9.74
N LEU A 461 23.03 -2.45 9.31
CA LEU A 461 24.32 -1.90 9.70
C LEU A 461 24.48 -0.44 9.27
N ARG A 462 24.13 -0.14 8.01
CA ARG A 462 24.17 1.22 7.46
C ARG A 462 23.15 2.14 8.12
N LEU A 463 21.91 1.66 8.30
CA LEU A 463 20.85 2.41 8.96
C LEU A 463 21.24 2.76 10.40
N LYS A 464 21.70 1.78 11.18
CA LYS A 464 22.23 1.98 12.54
C LYS A 464 23.32 3.06 12.58
N HIS A 465 24.27 3.02 11.65
CA HIS A 465 25.35 4.00 11.60
C HIS A 465 24.84 5.42 11.32
N ARG A 466 23.82 5.59 10.48
CA ARG A 466 23.19 6.89 10.23
C ARG A 466 22.36 7.36 11.43
N ILE A 467 21.50 6.50 11.99
CA ILE A 467 20.64 6.83 13.13
C ILE A 467 21.46 7.25 14.36
N LYS A 468 22.61 6.62 14.63
CA LYS A 468 23.50 7.02 15.73
C LYS A 468 24.06 8.44 15.64
N LYS A 469 23.99 9.08 14.47
CA LYS A 469 24.40 10.49 14.27
C LYS A 469 23.26 11.48 14.45
N GLU A 470 22.03 10.99 14.58
CA GLU A 470 20.83 11.80 14.73
C GLU A 470 20.46 11.92 16.22
N SER A 471 20.06 13.12 16.66
CA SER A 471 19.65 13.36 18.04
C SER A 471 18.16 13.08 18.30
N THR A 472 17.36 12.95 17.24
CA THR A 472 15.89 12.87 17.31
C THR A 472 15.36 11.44 17.21
N MET A 473 16.23 10.44 17.01
CA MET A 473 15.87 9.05 16.74
C MET A 473 16.77 8.11 17.53
N ARG A 474 16.24 6.96 17.96
CA ARG A 474 16.97 5.97 18.75
C ARG A 474 16.98 4.62 18.06
N TRP A 475 18.15 4.02 17.89
CA TRP A 475 18.27 2.69 17.28
C TRP A 475 18.00 1.58 18.30
N LEU A 476 17.09 0.66 18.00
CA LEU A 476 16.84 -0.52 18.82
C LEU A 476 17.85 -1.63 18.49
N GLN A 477 18.81 -1.84 19.37
CA GLN A 477 19.82 -2.89 19.27
C GLN A 477 19.29 -4.23 19.80
N PHE A 478 18.78 -5.09 18.93
CA PHE A 478 18.47 -6.49 19.28
C PHE A 478 18.59 -7.49 18.10
N VAL A 479 18.72 -7.02 16.86
CA VAL A 479 18.63 -7.89 15.66
C VAL A 479 19.71 -8.98 15.63
N ASP A 480 20.91 -8.69 16.13
CA ASP A 480 22.01 -9.65 16.18
C ASP A 480 21.67 -10.85 17.08
N GLU A 481 20.83 -10.66 18.11
CA GLU A 481 20.40 -11.71 19.02
C GLU A 481 19.38 -12.68 18.41
N LEU A 482 18.79 -12.34 17.26
CA LEU A 482 17.89 -13.22 16.51
C LEU A 482 18.66 -14.31 15.77
N LEU A 483 19.92 -14.06 15.45
CA LEU A 483 20.73 -14.86 14.55
C LEU A 483 21.82 -15.62 15.31
N TYR A 484 22.33 -16.67 14.68
CA TYR A 484 23.61 -17.29 15.02
C TYR A 484 24.38 -17.57 13.73
N THR A 485 25.69 -17.71 13.85
CA THR A 485 26.56 -18.12 12.75
C THR A 485 26.70 -19.63 12.78
N ASN A 486 26.41 -20.31 11.68
CA ASN A 486 26.60 -21.76 11.56
C ASN A 486 28.07 -22.10 11.18
N GLU A 487 28.36 -23.37 10.93
CA GLU A 487 29.70 -23.86 10.58
C GLU A 487 30.25 -23.30 9.25
N ASP A 488 29.37 -22.93 8.30
CA ASP A 488 29.77 -22.38 7.00
C ASP A 488 29.90 -20.84 6.98
N ASN A 489 29.84 -20.21 8.15
CA ASN A 489 29.81 -18.77 8.35
C ASN A 489 28.55 -18.05 7.82
N SER A 490 27.48 -18.77 7.47
CA SER A 490 26.20 -18.14 7.16
C SER A 490 25.41 -17.80 8.43
N LEU A 491 24.61 -16.74 8.30
CA LEU A 491 23.70 -16.29 9.34
C LEU A 491 22.41 -17.09 9.28
N VAL A 492 21.99 -17.64 10.42
CA VAL A 492 20.78 -18.45 10.54
C VAL A 492 19.87 -17.89 11.63
N LEU A 493 18.58 -17.80 11.34
CA LEU A 493 17.56 -17.43 12.33
C LEU A 493 17.41 -18.54 13.37
N LYS A 494 17.52 -18.19 14.66
CA LYS A 494 17.33 -19.14 15.77
C LYS A 494 15.94 -19.76 15.70
N ASP A 495 15.85 -21.07 15.96
CA ASP A 495 14.59 -21.83 15.83
C ASP A 495 13.45 -21.27 16.69
N CYS A 496 13.76 -20.74 17.87
CA CYS A 496 12.77 -20.13 18.76
C CYS A 496 12.13 -18.84 18.21
N TYR A 497 12.67 -18.27 17.13
CA TYR A 497 12.15 -17.10 16.43
C TYR A 497 11.55 -17.42 15.05
N LYS A 498 11.57 -18.68 14.60
CA LYS A 498 10.85 -19.10 13.39
C LYS A 498 9.33 -19.11 13.64
N PHE A 499 8.53 -18.73 12.64
CA PHE A 499 7.08 -18.58 12.82
C PHE A 499 6.22 -19.07 11.64
N ASP A 500 6.07 -18.24 10.60
CA ASP A 500 5.22 -18.54 9.45
C ASP A 500 5.96 -18.53 8.10
N GLY A 501 7.30 -18.44 8.16
CA GLY A 501 8.18 -18.38 6.99
C GLY A 501 8.42 -16.97 6.47
N THR A 502 7.64 -15.97 6.89
CA THR A 502 7.80 -14.55 6.45
C THR A 502 8.00 -13.60 7.63
N HIS A 503 7.48 -13.92 8.81
CA HIS A 503 7.60 -13.11 10.02
C HIS A 503 8.40 -13.83 11.11
N VAL A 504 8.88 -13.07 12.09
CA VAL A 504 9.51 -13.60 13.31
C VAL A 504 8.48 -13.92 14.38
N HIS A 505 8.74 -14.96 15.17
CA HIS A 505 7.85 -15.36 16.26
C HIS A 505 7.73 -14.24 17.29
N PRO A 506 6.53 -13.95 17.84
CA PRO A 506 6.30 -12.94 18.88
C PRO A 506 7.19 -13.00 20.14
N ARG A 507 8.03 -14.04 20.27
CA ARG A 507 8.97 -14.21 21.39
C ARG A 507 10.09 -13.18 21.34
N TYR A 508 10.38 -12.60 20.17
CA TYR A 508 11.39 -11.56 20.04
C TYR A 508 11.03 -10.29 20.82
N THR A 509 9.76 -10.09 21.22
CA THR A 509 9.33 -8.94 22.01
C THR A 509 10.10 -8.80 23.32
N ALA A 510 10.62 -9.91 23.89
CA ALA A 510 11.50 -9.84 25.06
C ALA A 510 12.85 -9.15 24.75
N LEU A 511 13.39 -9.36 23.55
CA LEU A 511 14.59 -8.66 23.08
C LEU A 511 14.28 -7.19 22.78
N LEU A 512 13.12 -6.93 22.17
CA LEU A 512 12.63 -5.59 21.91
C LEU A 512 12.49 -4.78 23.22
N GLU A 513 11.88 -5.36 24.25
CA GLU A 513 11.75 -4.77 25.58
C GLU A 513 13.13 -4.45 26.18
N THR A 514 14.07 -5.40 26.12
CA THR A 514 15.44 -5.21 26.61
C THR A 514 16.14 -4.05 25.88
N SER A 515 15.93 -3.96 24.57
CA SER A 515 16.49 -2.90 23.74
C SER A 515 15.89 -1.52 24.06
N LEU A 516 14.57 -1.45 24.24
CA LEU A 516 13.89 -0.22 24.64
C LEU A 516 14.38 0.30 25.99
N ARG A 517 14.61 -0.58 26.96
CA ARG A 517 15.15 -0.25 28.29
C ARG A 517 16.59 0.26 28.27
N THR A 518 17.40 -0.23 27.35
CA THR A 518 18.80 0.21 27.22
C THR A 518 18.95 1.49 26.40
N CYS A 519 17.90 1.87 25.65
CA CYS A 519 17.86 3.08 24.83
C CYS A 519 17.27 4.30 25.55
N THR A 520 17.01 4.26 26.85
CA THR A 520 16.26 5.32 27.57
C THR A 520 17.04 6.57 27.91
N ASP A 521 18.37 6.59 27.75
CA ASP A 521 19.21 7.72 28.16
C ASP A 521 19.56 8.61 26.94
N LEU A 522 19.14 9.89 27.00
CA LEU A 522 19.73 11.02 26.26
C LEU A 522 20.31 12.00 27.28
#